data_AF-A0A8T6SJE3-F1
#
_entry.id   AF-A0A8T6SJE3-F1
#
_cell.length_a   1.000
_cell.length_b   1.000
_cell.length_c   1.000
_cell.angle_alpha   90.00
_cell.angle_beta   90.00
_cell.angle_gamma   90.00
#
_symmetry.space_group_name_H-M   'P 1'
#
loop_
_entity.id
_entity.type
_entity.pdbx_description
1 polymer ?
#
loop_
_entity_poly.entity_id
_entity_poly.type
_entity_poly.pdbx_seq_one_letter_code
_entity_poly.pdbx_strand_id
1 'polypeptide(L)' 'MLITEIKIGDRMKIPADKRVHPEGGHFGKCVWISENGKTVAIECERSHKHKKAVFLVKINSKK' A
#
# COMPACT_ATOMS: atom_id res chain seq x y z
N MET A 1 -2.19 -11.32 -11.88
CA MET A 1 -3.43 -10.95 -11.15
C MET A 1 -3.98 -9.69 -11.80
N LEU A 2 -5.18 -9.77 -12.38
CA LEU A 2 -5.87 -8.58 -12.90
C LEU A 2 -6.23 -7.66 -11.73
N ILE A 3 -5.94 -6.38 -11.89
CA ILE A 3 -6.16 -5.27 -10.93
C ILE A 3 -7.63 -5.10 -10.50
N THR A 4 -8.55 -5.89 -11.05
CA THR A 4 -9.99 -5.82 -10.81
C THR A 4 -10.42 -6.18 -9.38
N GLU A 5 -9.52 -6.71 -8.54
CA GLU A 5 -9.87 -7.16 -7.19
C GLU A 5 -9.59 -6.13 -6.08
N ILE A 6 -8.71 -5.14 -6.30
CA ILE A 6 -8.36 -4.17 -5.25
C ILE A 6 -9.37 -3.04 -5.21
N LYS A 7 -9.90 -2.76 -4.02
CA LYS A 7 -10.87 -1.71 -3.76
C LYS A 7 -10.37 -0.73 -2.71
N ILE A 8 -10.90 0.49 -2.75
CA ILE A 8 -10.72 1.43 -1.65
C ILE A 8 -11.33 0.81 -0.39
N GLY A 9 -10.53 0.78 0.66
CA GLY A 9 -10.87 0.20 1.94
C GLY A 9 -10.26 -1.17 2.21
N ASP A 10 -9.71 -1.82 1.19
CA ASP A 10 -9.06 -3.11 1.37
C ASP A 10 -7.84 -3.01 2.29
N ARG A 11 -7.69 -4.02 3.13
CA ARG A 11 -6.50 -4.17 3.98
C ARG A 11 -5.38 -4.79 3.16
N MET A 12 -4.28 -4.06 2.98
CA MET A 12 -3.16 -4.44 2.14
C MET A 12 -1.86 -4.48 2.94
N LYS A 13 -0.98 -5.43 2.59
CA LYS A 13 0.38 -5.46 3.13
C LYS A 13 1.20 -4.35 2.50
N ILE A 14 1.85 -3.55 3.33
CA ILE A 14 2.79 -2.53 2.87
C ILE A 14 4.10 -3.25 2.50
N PRO A 15 4.58 -3.13 1.26
CA PRO A 15 5.85 -3.74 0.87
C PRO A 15 6.98 -3.11 1.67
N ALA A 16 7.78 -3.97 2.30
CA ALA A 16 9.01 -3.56 2.96
C ALA A 16 10.13 -3.49 1.92
N ASP A 17 10.83 -2.37 1.89
CA ASP A 17 12.05 -2.19 1.12
C ASP A 17 13.11 -1.60 2.05
N LYS A 18 14.34 -2.08 1.94
CA LYS A 18 15.45 -1.68 2.82
C LYS A 18 15.72 -0.17 2.83
N ARG A 19 15.25 0.59 1.83
CA ARG A 19 15.44 2.05 1.71
C ARG A 19 14.32 2.87 2.34
N VAL A 20 13.10 2.33 2.46
CA VAL A 20 11.91 3.11 2.87
C VAL A 20 11.10 2.50 4.01
N HIS A 21 11.22 1.19 4.26
CA HIS A 21 10.63 0.51 5.42
C HIS A 21 11.39 -0.80 5.73
N PRO A 22 12.35 -0.80 6.68
CA PRO A 22 13.16 -1.97 6.98
C PRO A 22 12.37 -3.07 7.70
N GLU A 23 11.28 -2.70 8.39
CA GLU A 23 10.42 -3.63 9.11
C GLU A 23 9.32 -4.20 8.21
N GLY A 24 9.41 -5.51 7.93
CA GLY A 24 8.36 -6.28 7.29
C GLY A 24 7.14 -6.49 8.19
N GLY A 25 5.98 -6.76 7.58
CA GLY A 25 4.77 -7.15 8.32
C GLY A 25 3.80 -6.01 8.65
N HIS A 26 4.02 -4.81 8.11
CA HIS A 26 3.06 -3.72 8.24
C HIS A 26 1.88 -3.85 7.28
N PHE A 27 0.72 -3.47 7.78
CA PHE A 27 -0.54 -3.45 7.06
C PHE A 27 -1.10 -2.03 7.05
N GLY A 28 -1.91 -1.76 6.05
CA GLY A 28 -2.60 -0.51 5.90
C GLY A 28 -3.90 -0.68 5.12
N LYS A 29 -4.63 0.41 5.00
CA LYS A 29 -5.88 0.48 4.25
C LYS A 29 -5.62 1.16 2.91
N CYS A 30 -6.11 0.59 1.82
CA CYS A 30 -6.13 1.27 0.52
C CYS A 30 -7.06 2.47 0.61
N VAL A 31 -6.55 3.68 0.39
CA VAL A 31 -7.32 4.92 0.47
C VAL A 31 -7.48 5.61 -0.88
N TRP A 32 -6.71 5.18 -1.87
CA TRP A 32 -6.76 5.72 -3.23
C TRP A 32 -6.20 4.73 -4.23
N ILE A 33 -6.76 4.75 -5.44
CA ILE A 33 -6.32 3.96 -6.58
C ILE A 33 -6.19 4.93 -7.76
N SER A 34 -5.05 4.89 -8.46
CA SER A 34 -4.84 5.67 -9.69
C SER A 34 -5.87 5.30 -10.75
N GLU A 35 -6.22 6.24 -11.64
CA GLU A 35 -7.22 6.00 -12.70
C GLU A 35 -6.91 4.77 -13.58
N ASN A 36 -5.63 4.50 -13.84
CA ASN A 36 -5.21 3.33 -14.61
C ASN A 36 -5.10 2.03 -13.78
N GLY A 37 -5.43 2.09 -12.50
CA GLY A 37 -5.39 0.98 -11.54
C GLY A 37 -4.01 0.44 -11.17
N LYS A 38 -2.91 1.05 -11.65
CA LYS A 38 -1.53 0.51 -11.48
C LYS A 38 -0.82 0.99 -10.22
N THR A 39 -1.36 1.98 -9.53
CA THR A 39 -0.79 2.53 -8.29
C THR A 39 -1.87 2.69 -7.25
N VAL A 40 -1.55 2.34 -6.01
CA VAL A 40 -2.44 2.51 -4.87
C VAL A 40 -1.75 3.33 -3.79
N ALA A 41 -2.55 4.08 -3.02
CA ALA A 41 -2.10 4.69 -1.78
C ALA A 41 -2.59 3.86 -0.60
N ILE A 42 -1.67 3.46 0.28
CA ILE A 42 -1.95 2.66 1.46
C ILE A 42 -1.68 3.50 2.71
N GLU A 43 -2.71 3.83 3.48
CA GLU A 43 -2.59 4.46 4.79
C GLU A 43 -2.19 3.40 5.82
N CYS A 44 -1.07 3.59 6.51
CA CYS A 44 -0.58 2.64 7.51
C CYS A 44 -1.49 2.61 8.74
N GLU A 45 -1.82 1.41 9.22
CA GLU A 45 -2.58 1.22 10.47
C GLU A 45 -1.76 1.65 11.70
N ARG A 46 -0.43 1.57 11.62
CA ARG A 46 0.48 1.99 12.68
C ARG A 46 0.87 3.46 12.52
N SER A 47 0.86 4.16 13.65
CA SER A 47 1.42 5.51 13.75
C SER A 47 2.87 5.44 14.18
N HIS A 48 3.73 6.26 13.58
CA HIS A 48 5.10 6.44 14.05
C HIS A 48 5.23 7.86 14.60
N LYS A 49 5.53 8.00 15.90
CA LYS A 49 5.60 9.30 16.60
C LYS A 49 4.34 10.16 16.40
N HIS A 50 3.15 9.56 16.56
CA HIS A 50 1.84 10.19 16.35
C HIS A 50 1.55 10.70 14.92
N LYS A 51 2.40 10.37 13.95
CA LYS A 51 2.16 10.66 12.54
C LYS A 51 1.68 9.40 11.82
N LYS A 52 0.66 9.58 10.99
CA LYS A 52 0.24 8.56 10.03
C LYS A 52 1.07 8.67 8.75
N ALA A 53 1.42 7.54 8.17
CA ALA A 53 2.14 7.46 6.90
C ALA A 53 1.21 6.92 5.81
N VAL A 54 1.35 7.46 4.61
CA VAL A 54 0.68 6.96 3.41
C VAL A 54 1.75 6.58 2.40
N PHE A 55 1.65 5.37 1.87
CA PHE A 55 2.63 4.81 0.92
C PHE A 55 2.01 4.69 -0.46
N LEU A 56 2.69 5.24 -1.46
CA LEU A 56 2.35 5.01 -2.86
C LEU A 56 3.05 3.73 -3.34
N VAL A 57 2.26 2.75 -3.75
CA VAL A 57 2.74 1.44 -4.16
C VAL A 57 2.34 1.17 -5.59
N LYS A 58 3.34 0.95 -6.46
CA LYS A 58 3.11 0.52 -7.83
C LYS A 58 2.86 -0.98 -7.85
N ILE A 59 1.74 -1.38 -8.43
CA ILE A 59 1.37 -2.79 -8.58
C ILE A 59 1.98 -3.29 -9.88
N ASN A 60 3.08 -4.02 -9.77
CA ASN A 60 3.61 -4.78 -10.89
C ASN A 60 3.02 -6.19 -10.83
N SER A 61 2.02 -6.50 -11.67
CA SER A 61 1.67 -7.90 -11.90
C SER A 61 2.85 -8.55 -12.60
N LYS A 62 3.59 -9.43 -11.91
CA LYS A 62 4.34 -10.46 -12.64
C LYS A 62 3.30 -11.30 -13.40
N LYS A 63 3.57 -11.53 -14.68
CA LYS A 63 2.86 -12.53 -15.50
C LYS A 63 3.11 -13.91 -14.91
#